data_AF-A0A136IKF2-F1
#
_entry.id   AF-A0A136IKF2-F1
#
_cell.length_a   1.000
_cell.length_b   1.000
_cell.length_c   1.000
_cell.angle_alpha   90.00
_cell.angle_beta   90.00
_cell.angle_gamma   90.00
#
_symmetry.space_group_name_H-M   'P 1'
#
loop_
_entity.id
_entity.type
_entity.pdbx_description
1 polymer ?
#
loop_
_entity_poly.entity_id
_entity_poly.type
_entity_poly.pdbx_seq_one_letter_code
_entity_poly.pdbx_strand_id
1 'polypeptide(L)'
;MIAPLPPDDPLRKSAYLQKINTLGNPVIADICIKRLPLASIRPELQHDQALLVTEFARGVWAGWAFAPQRWLFTRIFRSPENSHLKFSQQEIRGSTFEVGTEFIDQFEVVERTPTSVVVREGGSPRQLTPREVDGLITTSVRIDREAGEVELALSTILFKGRERVLDGSMPVPYPIELLHYMYARALVQSGSQALR
;
A
#
# COMPACT_ATOMS: atom_id res chain seq x y z
N MET A 1 10.56 -10.44 5.50
CA MET A 1 9.81 -11.70 5.33
C MET A 1 8.58 -11.39 4.51
N ILE A 2 8.20 -12.24 3.56
CA ILE A 2 6.91 -12.16 2.88
C ILE A 2 6.15 -13.46 3.15
N ALA A 3 4.86 -13.34 3.45
CA ALA A 3 4.01 -14.47 3.82
C ALA A 3 2.55 -14.18 3.44
N PRO A 4 1.68 -15.21 3.41
CA PRO A 4 0.25 -15.00 3.32
C PRO A 4 -0.25 -14.10 4.46
N LEU A 5 -1.20 -13.21 4.16
CA LEU A 5 -1.81 -12.35 5.16
C LEU A 5 -2.61 -13.21 6.17
N PRO A 6 -2.34 -13.12 7.48
CA PRO A 6 -3.04 -13.94 8.49
C PRO A 6 -4.57 -13.83 8.40
N PRO A 7 -5.34 -14.91 8.66
CA PRO A 7 -6.80 -14.88 8.58
C PRO A 7 -7.47 -13.89 9.54
N ASP A 8 -6.82 -13.61 10.67
CA ASP A 8 -7.28 -12.71 11.73
C ASP A 8 -6.82 -11.26 11.56
N ASP A 9 -6.00 -10.97 10.54
CA ASP A 9 -5.46 -9.65 10.24
C ASP A 9 -6.57 -8.58 10.13
N PRO A 10 -6.42 -7.40 10.77
CA PRO A 10 -7.43 -6.34 10.74
C PRO A 10 -7.85 -5.92 9.33
N LEU A 11 -6.95 -5.94 8.35
CA LEU A 11 -7.24 -5.54 6.98
C LEU A 11 -8.31 -6.44 6.34
N ARG A 12 -8.30 -7.74 6.64
CA ARG A 12 -9.32 -8.70 6.17
C ARG A 12 -10.71 -8.44 6.75
N LYS A 13 -10.79 -7.78 7.89
CA LYS A 13 -12.03 -7.43 8.59
C LYS A 13 -12.40 -5.95 8.43
N SER A 14 -11.61 -5.19 7.67
CA SER A 14 -11.81 -3.75 7.52
C SER A 14 -13.17 -3.45 6.88
N ALA A 15 -13.85 -2.42 7.39
CA ALA A 15 -15.12 -1.95 6.84
C ALA A 15 -14.95 -1.51 5.38
N TYR A 16 -13.79 -0.95 5.03
CA TYR A 16 -13.52 -0.54 3.66
C TYR A 16 -13.42 -1.74 2.70
N LEU A 17 -12.75 -2.84 3.08
CA LEU A 17 -12.72 -4.05 2.26
C LEU A 17 -14.12 -4.60 2.02
N GLN A 18 -14.97 -4.65 3.04
CA GLN A 18 -16.36 -5.12 2.91
C GLN A 18 -17.17 -4.24 1.95
N LYS A 19 -16.91 -2.92 1.96
CA LYS A 19 -17.54 -1.96 1.06
C LYS A 19 -17.15 -2.17 -0.40
N ILE A 20 -15.90 -2.56 -0.69
CA ILE A 20 -15.41 -2.72 -2.07
C ILE A 20 -15.48 -4.16 -2.60
N ASN A 21 -15.39 -5.18 -1.73
CA ASN A 21 -15.55 -6.60 -2.08
C ASN A 21 -16.94 -7.12 -1.68
N THR A 22 -17.99 -6.46 -2.20
CA THR A 22 -19.39 -6.77 -1.87
C THR A 22 -19.83 -8.19 -2.27
N LEU A 23 -19.15 -8.78 -3.26
CA LEU A 23 -19.44 -10.12 -3.78
C LEU A 23 -18.75 -11.24 -2.97
N GLY A 24 -17.85 -10.88 -2.04
CA GLY A 24 -17.06 -11.83 -1.27
C GLY A 24 -16.16 -12.70 -2.16
N ASN A 25 -15.62 -12.12 -3.22
CA ASN A 25 -14.77 -12.85 -4.16
C ASN A 25 -13.44 -13.24 -3.49
N PRO A 26 -12.81 -14.34 -3.96
CA PRO A 26 -11.48 -14.76 -3.50
C PRO A 26 -10.45 -13.64 -3.62
N VAL A 27 -9.52 -13.62 -2.66
CA VAL A 27 -8.49 -12.59 -2.57
C VAL A 27 -7.10 -13.21 -2.65
N ILE A 28 -6.19 -12.55 -3.36
CA ILE A 28 -4.75 -12.69 -3.08
C ILE A 28 -4.46 -11.76 -1.91
N ALA A 29 -3.85 -12.28 -0.85
CA ALA A 29 -3.53 -11.46 0.30
C ALA A 29 -2.19 -11.87 0.91
N ASP A 30 -1.28 -10.91 1.01
CA ASP A 30 0.07 -11.10 1.52
C ASP A 30 0.45 -10.01 2.52
N ILE A 31 1.55 -10.25 3.23
CA ILE A 31 2.18 -9.28 4.09
C ILE A 31 3.69 -9.39 3.96
N CYS A 32 4.35 -8.25 3.77
CA CYS A 32 5.79 -8.12 3.81
C CYS A 32 6.23 -7.36 5.05
N ILE A 33 6.92 -8.05 5.97
CA ILE A 33 7.41 -7.49 7.23
C ILE A 33 8.92 -7.29 7.19
N LYS A 34 9.38 -6.16 7.69
CA LYS A 34 10.79 -5.87 7.97
C LYS A 34 10.95 -5.26 9.35
N ARG A 35 11.82 -5.84 10.16
CA ARG A 35 12.21 -5.30 11.48
C ARG A 35 13.53 -4.58 11.38
N LEU A 36 13.62 -3.45 12.08
CA LEU A 36 14.82 -2.61 12.18
C LEU A 36 15.11 -2.34 13.66
N PRO A 37 16.38 -2.30 14.09
CA PRO A 37 16.71 -1.77 15.41
C PRO A 37 16.20 -0.34 15.54
N LEU A 38 15.53 0.00 16.64
CA LEU A 38 15.00 1.34 16.90
C LEU A 38 16.12 2.38 16.89
N ALA A 39 17.30 2.02 17.40
CA ALA A 39 18.51 2.86 17.36
C ALA A 39 19.02 3.17 15.94
N SER A 40 18.59 2.42 14.91
CA SER A 40 18.95 2.69 13.50
C SER A 40 18.00 3.68 12.81
N ILE A 41 16.92 4.06 13.47
CA ILE A 41 15.92 5.01 12.96
C ILE A 41 16.34 6.43 13.34
N ARG A 42 16.08 7.41 12.46
CA ARG A 42 16.39 8.82 12.77
C ARG A 42 15.74 9.28 14.10
N PRO A 43 16.47 9.98 14.99
CA PRO A 43 16.01 10.29 16.35
C PRO A 43 14.62 10.95 16.42
N GLU A 44 14.31 11.83 15.47
CA GLU A 44 13.03 12.54 15.40
C GLU A 44 11.83 11.62 15.11
N LEU A 45 12.05 10.41 14.58
CA LEU A 45 11.00 9.44 14.27
C LEU A 45 10.80 8.39 15.37
N GLN A 46 11.77 8.20 16.27
CA GLN A 46 11.78 7.09 17.24
C GLN A 46 10.65 7.17 18.27
N HIS A 47 10.02 8.33 18.42
CA HIS A 47 8.99 8.59 19.43
C HIS A 47 7.64 9.00 18.83
N ASP A 48 7.54 9.12 17.51
CA ASP A 48 6.35 9.56 16.81
C ASP A 48 5.94 8.53 15.76
N GLN A 49 5.00 7.65 16.12
CA GLN A 49 4.48 6.62 15.23
C GLN A 49 3.77 7.20 14.00
N ALA A 50 3.08 8.33 14.14
CA ALA A 50 2.35 8.96 13.05
C ALA A 50 3.31 9.55 12.01
N LEU A 51 4.40 10.16 12.48
CA LEU A 51 5.47 10.62 11.60
C LEU A 51 6.24 9.45 10.98
N LEU A 52 6.52 8.40 11.76
CA LEU A 52 7.21 7.20 11.29
C LEU A 52 6.43 6.48 10.18
N VAL A 53 5.11 6.30 10.31
CA VAL A 53 4.29 5.71 9.26
C VAL A 53 4.23 6.60 8.01
N THR A 54 4.20 7.91 8.19
CA THR A 54 4.22 8.88 7.09
C THR A 54 5.52 8.79 6.31
N GLU A 55 6.67 8.78 6.99
CA GLU A 55 7.99 8.64 6.36
C GLU A 55 8.16 7.27 5.70
N PHE A 56 7.63 6.21 6.31
CA PHE A 56 7.64 4.88 5.71
C PHE A 56 6.81 4.85 4.43
N ALA A 57 5.59 5.38 4.44
CA ALA A 57 4.73 5.51 3.26
C ALA A 57 5.38 6.36 2.17
N ARG A 58 6.02 7.49 2.52
CA ARG A 58 6.82 8.30 1.58
C ARG A 58 7.93 7.47 0.94
N GLY A 59 8.67 6.68 1.71
CA GLY A 59 9.72 5.82 1.18
C GLY A 59 9.21 4.67 0.29
N VAL A 60 7.99 4.17 0.55
CA VAL A 60 7.31 3.18 -0.30
C VAL A 60 6.91 3.82 -1.64
N TRP A 61 6.14 4.91 -1.60
CA TRP A 61 5.49 5.48 -2.80
C TRP A 61 6.35 6.49 -3.57
N ALA A 62 7.29 7.18 -2.90
CA ALA A 62 8.24 8.09 -3.56
C ALA A 62 9.63 7.47 -3.77
N GLY A 63 9.88 6.29 -3.20
CA GLY A 63 11.20 5.67 -3.26
C GLY A 63 11.54 5.01 -4.60
N TRP A 64 12.70 4.35 -4.63
CA TRP A 64 13.29 3.79 -5.85
C TRP A 64 12.52 2.58 -6.37
N ALA A 65 11.96 1.76 -5.47
CA ALA A 65 11.27 0.54 -5.85
C ALA A 65 10.00 0.83 -6.66
N PHE A 66 9.27 1.89 -6.27
CA PHE A 66 8.06 2.31 -6.95
C PHE A 66 8.33 3.23 -8.17
N ALA A 67 9.56 3.71 -8.36
CA ALA A 67 9.89 4.64 -9.43
C ALA A 67 9.55 4.13 -10.85
N PRO A 68 9.82 2.85 -11.21
CA PRO A 68 9.45 2.31 -12.51
C PRO A 68 7.93 2.30 -12.72
N GLN A 69 7.14 1.84 -11.73
CA GLN A 69 5.68 1.82 -11.81
C GLN A 69 5.13 3.25 -11.91
N ARG A 70 5.66 4.18 -11.11
CA ARG A 70 5.28 5.60 -11.18
C ARG A 70 5.52 6.18 -12.57
N TRP A 71 6.69 5.92 -13.16
CA TRP A 71 7.00 6.40 -14.50
C TRP A 71 6.03 5.83 -15.53
N LEU A 72 5.78 4.52 -15.50
CA LEU A 72 4.87 3.84 -16.42
C LEU A 72 3.45 4.37 -16.29
N PHE A 73 2.92 4.45 -15.07
CA PHE A 73 1.57 4.92 -14.81
C PHE A 73 1.41 6.41 -15.14
N THR A 74 2.43 7.22 -14.91
CA THR A 74 2.43 8.63 -15.36
C THR A 74 2.33 8.72 -16.88
N ARG A 75 2.97 7.80 -17.62
CA ARG A 75 2.88 7.79 -19.10
C ARG A 75 1.53 7.32 -19.61
N ILE A 76 0.89 6.37 -18.92
CA ILE A 76 -0.38 5.75 -19.37
C ILE A 76 -1.59 6.59 -18.95
N PHE A 77 -1.61 7.04 -17.69
CA PHE A 77 -2.83 7.57 -17.08
C PHE A 77 -2.84 9.09 -16.97
N ARG A 78 -1.70 9.78 -17.01
CA ARG A 78 -1.68 11.24 -16.86
C ARG A 78 -2.41 11.90 -18.03
N SER A 79 -3.35 12.77 -17.69
CA SER A 79 -4.21 13.49 -18.61
C SER A 79 -4.53 14.89 -18.05
N PRO A 80 -5.01 15.84 -18.87
CA PRO A 80 -5.43 17.15 -18.38
C PRO A 80 -6.47 17.08 -17.25
N GLU A 81 -7.39 16.11 -17.33
CA GLU A 81 -8.50 15.89 -16.39
C GLU A 81 -8.02 15.49 -14.99
N ASN A 82 -6.84 14.87 -14.88
CA ASN A 82 -6.27 14.41 -13.62
C ASN A 82 -4.99 15.16 -13.20
N SER A 83 -4.79 16.35 -13.77
CA SER A 83 -3.62 17.20 -13.51
C SER A 83 -3.47 17.65 -12.05
N HIS A 84 -4.53 17.58 -11.25
CA HIS A 84 -4.52 17.85 -9.81
C HIS A 84 -3.93 16.71 -8.96
N LEU A 85 -3.80 15.51 -9.53
CA LEU A 85 -3.23 14.35 -8.83
C LEU A 85 -1.72 14.44 -8.70
N LYS A 86 -1.18 13.79 -7.68
CA LYS A 86 0.27 13.71 -7.44
C LYS A 86 0.87 12.65 -8.37
N PHE A 87 1.73 13.05 -9.30
CA PHE A 87 2.40 12.12 -10.23
C PHE A 87 3.91 12.07 -10.03
N SER A 88 4.52 13.19 -9.62
CA SER A 88 5.96 13.30 -9.46
C SER A 88 6.42 12.69 -8.13
N GLN A 89 7.69 12.32 -8.11
CA GLN A 89 8.34 11.87 -6.87
C GLN A 89 8.27 12.94 -5.78
N GLN A 90 8.46 14.22 -6.13
CA GLN A 90 8.48 15.33 -5.19
C GLN A 90 7.11 15.55 -4.54
N GLU A 91 6.04 15.50 -5.33
CA GLU A 91 4.67 15.65 -4.81
C GLU A 91 4.30 14.54 -3.83
N ILE A 92 4.64 13.29 -4.17
CA ILE A 92 4.38 12.13 -3.29
C ILE A 92 5.24 12.22 -2.02
N ARG A 93 6.51 12.62 -2.16
CA ARG A 93 7.41 12.81 -1.01
C ARG A 93 6.94 13.91 -0.07
N GLY A 94 6.29 14.95 -0.59
CA GLY A 94 5.69 16.02 0.22
C GLY A 94 4.33 15.67 0.83
N SER A 95 3.72 14.54 0.44
CA SER A 95 2.40 14.13 0.92
C SER A 95 2.43 13.72 2.39
N THR A 96 1.40 14.09 3.14
CA THR A 96 1.15 13.52 4.48
C THR A 96 0.31 12.25 4.41
N PHE A 97 -0.28 11.92 3.25
CA PHE A 97 -1.21 10.80 3.06
C PHE A 97 -2.43 10.90 3.98
N GLU A 98 -3.09 12.06 4.01
CA GLU A 98 -4.43 12.18 4.58
C GLU A 98 -5.46 11.41 3.75
N VAL A 99 -6.58 11.03 4.38
CA VAL A 99 -7.70 10.40 3.68
C VAL A 99 -8.17 11.29 2.51
N GLY A 100 -8.42 10.67 1.35
CA GLY A 100 -8.71 11.36 0.09
C GLY A 100 -7.48 11.83 -0.68
N THR A 101 -6.26 11.55 -0.20
CA THR A 101 -5.05 11.79 -1.00
C THR A 101 -5.04 10.83 -2.19
N GLU A 102 -5.14 11.38 -3.39
CA GLU A 102 -5.09 10.64 -4.65
C GLU A 102 -3.74 10.84 -5.35
N PHE A 103 -3.18 9.76 -5.89
CA PHE A 103 -1.90 9.82 -6.59
C PHE A 103 -1.80 8.83 -7.74
N ILE A 104 -1.17 9.29 -8.83
CA ILE A 104 -0.85 8.53 -10.05
C ILE A 104 -2.08 7.88 -10.69
N ASP A 105 -3.26 8.44 -10.43
CA ASP A 105 -4.55 7.99 -10.94
C ASP A 105 -4.86 6.50 -10.72
N GLN A 106 -4.21 5.86 -9.74
CA GLN A 106 -4.35 4.43 -9.45
C GLN A 106 -4.48 4.17 -7.95
N PHE A 107 -4.24 5.18 -7.13
CA PHE A 107 -4.15 5.07 -5.69
C PHE A 107 -4.92 6.20 -5.00
N GLU A 108 -5.66 5.83 -3.97
CA GLU A 108 -6.40 6.74 -3.10
C GLU A 108 -6.18 6.32 -1.64
N VAL A 109 -5.82 7.24 -0.76
CA VAL A 109 -5.78 6.96 0.67
C VAL A 109 -7.21 6.91 1.21
N VAL A 110 -7.59 5.76 1.77
CA VAL A 110 -8.96 5.50 2.21
C VAL A 110 -9.11 5.42 3.72
N GLU A 111 -8.01 5.11 4.41
CA GLU A 111 -7.97 5.08 5.87
C GLU A 111 -6.57 5.51 6.33
N ARG A 112 -6.53 6.25 7.44
CA ARG A 112 -5.29 6.67 8.09
C ARG A 112 -5.45 6.57 9.59
N THR A 113 -4.48 5.96 10.24
CA THR A 113 -4.34 5.91 11.71
C THR A 113 -2.94 6.40 12.09
N PRO A 114 -2.64 6.61 13.38
CA PRO A 114 -1.28 6.92 13.83
C PRO A 114 -0.25 5.83 13.47
N THR A 115 -0.69 4.61 13.11
CA THR A 115 0.20 3.47 12.86
C THR A 115 0.06 2.87 11.47
N SER A 116 -0.91 3.33 10.65
CA SER A 116 -1.18 2.77 9.33
C SER A 116 -1.70 3.80 8.33
N VAL A 117 -1.40 3.58 7.06
CA VAL A 117 -2.00 4.25 5.91
C VAL A 117 -2.52 3.16 4.98
N VAL A 118 -3.81 3.18 4.69
CA VAL A 118 -4.49 2.25 3.78
C VAL A 118 -4.79 2.96 2.47
N VAL A 119 -4.35 2.38 1.38
CA VAL A 119 -4.49 2.89 0.03
C VAL A 119 -5.32 1.90 -0.78
N ARG A 120 -6.40 2.36 -1.41
CA ARG A 120 -7.12 1.58 -2.41
C ARG A 120 -6.38 1.62 -3.74
N GLU A 121 -6.23 0.46 -4.38
CA GLU A 121 -5.53 0.30 -5.65
C GLU A 121 -6.38 -0.36 -6.74
N GLY A 122 -5.78 -0.64 -7.91
CA GLY A 122 -6.43 -1.39 -9.00
C GLY A 122 -7.25 -0.56 -9.99
N GLY A 123 -7.24 0.77 -9.87
CA GLY A 123 -7.88 1.64 -10.87
C GLY A 123 -8.02 3.09 -10.42
N SER A 124 -8.63 3.91 -11.27
CA SER A 124 -8.76 5.34 -11.00
C SER A 124 -9.61 5.63 -9.76
N PRO A 125 -9.18 6.53 -8.85
CA PRO A 125 -10.01 7.05 -7.77
C PRO A 125 -11.35 7.63 -8.25
N ARG A 126 -11.39 8.14 -9.49
CA ARG A 126 -12.63 8.61 -10.13
C ARG A 126 -13.65 7.49 -10.37
N GLN A 127 -13.23 6.23 -10.40
CA GLN A 127 -14.11 5.08 -10.46
C GLN A 127 -14.57 4.69 -9.05
N LEU A 128 -15.75 5.20 -8.68
CA LEU A 128 -16.39 4.95 -7.38
C LEU A 128 -17.01 3.55 -7.29
N THR A 129 -17.26 2.89 -8.41
CA THR A 129 -17.80 1.53 -8.47
C THR A 129 -16.69 0.49 -8.26
N PRO A 130 -17.04 -0.79 -7.99
CA PRO A 130 -16.06 -1.88 -8.00
C PRO A 130 -15.27 -1.94 -9.32
N ARG A 131 -13.99 -2.30 -9.22
CA ARG A 131 -13.01 -2.32 -10.33
C ARG A 131 -12.75 -3.74 -10.84
N GLU A 132 -12.17 -3.86 -12.04
CA GLU A 132 -11.84 -5.17 -12.62
C GLU A 132 -10.89 -5.96 -11.72
N VAL A 133 -9.82 -5.29 -11.33
CA VAL A 133 -8.98 -5.65 -10.20
C VAL A 133 -9.13 -4.52 -9.19
N ASP A 134 -9.46 -4.85 -7.95
CA ASP A 134 -9.62 -3.90 -6.86
C ASP A 134 -8.81 -4.41 -5.67
N GLY A 135 -8.45 -3.52 -4.76
CA GLY A 135 -7.57 -3.93 -3.68
C GLY A 135 -7.21 -2.84 -2.70
N LEU A 136 -6.53 -3.27 -1.65
CA LEU A 136 -6.01 -2.43 -0.58
C LEU A 136 -4.54 -2.75 -0.35
N ILE A 137 -3.72 -1.71 -0.25
CA ILE A 137 -2.34 -1.77 0.23
C ILE A 137 -2.27 -0.98 1.53
N THR A 138 -1.76 -1.61 2.59
CA THR A 138 -1.54 -0.97 3.88
C THR A 138 -0.07 -0.88 4.19
N THR A 139 0.43 0.32 4.42
CA THR A 139 1.72 0.53 5.09
C THR A 139 1.47 0.71 6.58
N SER A 140 2.09 -0.09 7.43
CA SER A 140 1.96 0.03 8.89
C SER A 140 3.28 -0.04 9.63
N VAL A 141 3.32 0.58 10.81
CA VAL A 141 4.49 0.62 11.69
C VAL A 141 4.10 0.31 13.13
N ARG A 142 4.93 -0.50 13.81
CA ARG A 142 4.78 -0.82 15.23
C ARG A 142 6.14 -0.67 15.91
N ILE A 143 6.21 0.17 16.93
CA ILE A 143 7.40 0.33 17.76
C ILE A 143 7.32 -0.70 18.90
N ASP A 144 8.34 -1.52 19.02
CA ASP A 144 8.51 -2.50 20.08
C ASP A 144 9.64 -2.03 21.00
N ARG A 145 9.27 -1.33 22.09
CA ARG A 145 10.25 -0.73 23.00
C ARG A 145 10.99 -1.76 23.83
N GLU A 146 10.36 -2.90 24.12
CA GLU A 146 10.98 -3.98 24.87
C GLU A 146 12.04 -4.70 24.04
N ALA A 147 11.72 -5.00 22.77
CA ALA A 147 12.69 -5.58 21.84
C ALA A 147 13.72 -4.56 21.31
N GLY A 148 13.45 -3.26 21.46
CA GLY A 148 14.27 -2.20 20.87
C GLY A 148 14.22 -2.19 19.34
N GLU A 149 13.05 -2.54 18.77
CA GLU A 149 12.85 -2.69 17.33
C GLU A 149 11.65 -1.89 16.82
N VAL A 150 11.66 -1.61 15.51
CA VAL A 150 10.51 -1.14 14.76
C VAL A 150 10.15 -2.18 13.72
N GLU A 151 8.90 -2.60 13.73
CA GLU A 151 8.30 -3.46 12.71
C GLU A 151 7.61 -2.60 11.66
N LEU A 152 8.06 -2.74 10.41
CA LEU A 152 7.46 -2.14 9.23
C LEU A 152 6.73 -3.24 8.47
N ALA A 153 5.49 -3.00 8.06
CA ALA A 153 4.73 -3.95 7.27
C ALA A 153 4.06 -3.29 6.06
N LEU A 154 4.04 -4.04 4.95
CA LEU A 154 3.23 -3.76 3.78
C LEU A 154 2.28 -4.94 3.58
N SER A 155 1.00 -4.75 3.84
CA SER A 155 -0.03 -5.75 3.61
C SER A 155 -0.78 -5.44 2.32
N THR A 156 -1.07 -6.45 1.51
CA THR A 156 -1.86 -6.26 0.28
C THR A 156 -3.04 -7.22 0.23
N ILE A 157 -4.14 -6.75 -0.34
CA ILE A 157 -5.32 -7.55 -0.68
C ILE A 157 -5.74 -7.16 -2.10
N LEU A 158 -5.78 -8.13 -3.01
CA LEU A 158 -6.24 -7.96 -4.39
C LEU A 158 -7.38 -8.93 -4.68
N PHE A 159 -8.39 -8.48 -5.42
CA PHE A 159 -9.55 -9.29 -5.80
C PHE A 159 -10.23 -8.74 -7.06
N LYS A 160 -11.13 -9.52 -7.67
CA LYS A 160 -11.97 -9.06 -8.78
C LYS A 160 -13.21 -8.37 -8.22
N GLY A 161 -13.43 -7.09 -8.54
CA GLY A 161 -14.53 -6.31 -7.96
C GLY A 161 -15.83 -6.31 -8.77
N ARG A 162 -15.76 -6.39 -10.11
CA ARG A 162 -16.95 -6.16 -10.97
C ARG A 162 -17.94 -7.30 -11.01
N GLU A 163 -17.46 -8.53 -11.03
CA GLU A 163 -18.28 -9.72 -11.29
C GLU A 163 -17.98 -10.82 -10.28
N ARG A 164 -18.99 -11.66 -10.01
CA ARG A 164 -18.81 -12.76 -9.07
C ARG A 164 -17.93 -13.84 -9.70
N VAL A 165 -16.92 -14.26 -8.96
CA VAL A 165 -16.02 -15.34 -9.38
C VAL A 165 -16.69 -16.67 -9.04
N LEU A 166 -17.06 -17.44 -10.07
CA LEU A 166 -17.69 -18.76 -9.92
C LEU A 166 -16.72 -19.92 -10.17
N ASP A 167 -15.69 -19.67 -10.97
CA ASP A 167 -14.70 -20.65 -11.42
C ASP A 167 -13.48 -20.74 -10.48
N GLY A 168 -13.46 -19.96 -9.40
CA GLY A 168 -12.33 -19.85 -8.49
C GLY A 168 -11.12 -19.11 -9.07
N SER A 169 -11.29 -18.39 -10.19
CA SER A 169 -10.19 -17.65 -10.81
C SER A 169 -9.67 -16.53 -9.90
N MET A 170 -8.36 -16.44 -9.80
CA MET A 170 -7.66 -15.40 -9.03
C MET A 170 -7.63 -14.07 -9.80
N PRO A 171 -7.50 -12.91 -9.11
CA PRO A 171 -7.52 -11.59 -9.75
C PRO A 171 -6.39 -11.37 -10.75
N VAL A 172 -5.26 -12.06 -10.57
CA VAL A 172 -4.15 -12.08 -11.52
C VAL A 172 -3.63 -13.50 -11.72
N PRO A 173 -2.97 -13.80 -12.86
CA PRO A 173 -2.29 -15.07 -13.07
C PRO A 173 -1.13 -15.28 -12.08
N TYR A 174 -0.84 -16.54 -11.74
CA TYR A 174 0.21 -16.91 -10.77
C TYR A 174 1.60 -16.29 -11.04
N PRO A 175 2.10 -16.16 -12.29
CA PRO A 175 3.37 -15.48 -12.53
C PRO A 175 3.37 -14.00 -12.09
N ILE A 176 2.23 -13.31 -12.23
CA ILE A 176 2.08 -11.92 -11.79
C ILE A 176 2.03 -11.84 -10.28
N GLU A 177 1.39 -12.81 -9.62
CA GLU A 177 1.40 -12.93 -8.15
C GLU A 177 2.84 -13.12 -7.61
N LEU A 178 3.65 -13.98 -8.22
CA LEU A 178 5.05 -14.15 -7.80
C LEU A 178 5.90 -12.87 -7.99
N LEU A 179 5.68 -12.15 -9.09
CA LEU A 179 6.32 -10.86 -9.32
C LEU A 179 5.89 -9.83 -8.29
N HIS A 180 4.62 -9.81 -7.91
CA HIS A 180 4.09 -8.96 -6.84
C HIS A 180 4.80 -9.21 -5.52
N TYR A 181 5.07 -10.46 -5.15
CA TYR A 181 5.80 -10.76 -3.92
C TYR A 181 7.22 -10.16 -3.90
N MET A 182 7.92 -10.25 -5.02
CA MET A 182 9.25 -9.63 -5.16
C MET A 182 9.16 -8.11 -5.13
N TYR A 183 8.10 -7.56 -5.71
CA TYR A 183 7.84 -6.14 -5.74
C TYR A 183 7.51 -5.57 -4.36
N ALA A 184 6.61 -6.21 -3.60
CA ALA A 184 6.28 -5.85 -2.23
C ALA A 184 7.53 -5.81 -1.33
N ARG A 185 8.44 -6.78 -1.50
CA ARG A 185 9.73 -6.78 -0.79
C ARG A 185 10.61 -5.58 -1.16
N ALA A 186 10.67 -5.22 -2.44
CA ALA A 186 11.41 -4.05 -2.90
C ALA A 186 10.80 -2.75 -2.35
N LEU A 187 9.47 -2.63 -2.33
CA LEU A 187 8.75 -1.51 -1.73
C LEU A 187 9.06 -1.35 -0.25
N VAL A 188 8.98 -2.42 0.55
CA VAL A 188 9.34 -2.39 1.98
C VAL A 188 10.81 -2.04 2.17
N GLN A 189 11.71 -2.56 1.33
CA GLN A 189 13.12 -2.21 1.37
C GLN A 189 13.34 -0.71 1.14
N SER A 190 12.73 -0.17 0.08
CA SER A 190 12.77 1.26 -0.25
C SER A 190 12.19 2.12 0.88
N GLY A 191 11.03 1.74 1.41
CA GLY A 191 10.40 2.39 2.57
C GLY A 191 11.32 2.43 3.79
N SER A 192 11.92 1.29 4.13
CA SER A 192 12.79 1.17 5.30
C SER A 192 14.06 2.03 5.23
N GLN A 193 14.56 2.31 4.01
CA GLN A 193 15.73 3.17 3.81
C GLN A 193 15.40 4.64 4.04
N ALA A 194 14.14 5.04 3.84
CA ALA A 194 13.69 6.40 4.09
C ALA A 194 13.60 6.74 5.58
N LEU A 195 13.79 5.77 6.49
CA LEU A 195 13.72 5.96 7.95
C LEU A 195 15.10 6.11 8.61
N ARG A 196 16.16 5.94 7.84
CA ARG A 196 17.56 6.01 8.28
C ARG A 196 18.17 7.37 7.99
#